data_AF-A0A920Q5Z3-F1
#
_entry.id   AF-A0A920Q5Z3-F1
#
_cell.length_a   1.000
_cell.length_b   1.000
_cell.length_c   1.000
_cell.angle_alpha   90.00
_cell.angle_beta   90.00
_cell.angle_gamma   90.00
#
_symmetry.space_group_name_H-M   'P 1'
#
loop_
_entity.id
_entity.type
_entity.pdbx_description
1 polymer ?
#
loop_
_entity_poly.entity_id
_entity_poly.type
_entity_poly.pdbx_seq_one_letter_code
_entity_poly.pdbx_strand_id
1 'polypeptide(L)'
;MTSHYVQFTDLDGVRNALADADYLADAGIAGIVYLAERLGKPILVEGPAGTGKTQLAKSVSEITGSRLIRLQCYEGLDESKALYEWNYKKQLLRIQTEGSDAAWNDVEDDLFSEDFLLTRPLLEAIPGRGPRGPSDRRGGPGRGRD
;
A
#
# COMPACT_ATOMS: atom_id res chain seq x y z
N MET A 1 7.69 -18.59 5.15
CA MET A 1 6.27 -18.70 4.80
C MET A 1 6.13 -18.39 3.32
N THR A 2 5.88 -19.41 2.52
CA THR A 2 5.80 -19.33 1.06
C THR A 2 4.57 -18.48 0.69
N SER A 3 4.79 -17.33 0.07
CA SER A 3 3.71 -16.45 -0.39
C SER A 3 3.03 -17.13 -1.58
N HIS A 4 1.84 -17.71 -1.35
CA HIS A 4 1.00 -18.24 -2.42
C HIS A 4 0.33 -17.07 -3.13
N TYR A 5 0.87 -16.71 -4.29
CA TYR A 5 0.27 -15.73 -5.19
C TYR A 5 -0.76 -16.41 -6.08
N VAL A 6 -2.00 -15.91 -6.08
CA VAL A 6 -3.03 -16.36 -7.02
C VAL A 6 -2.71 -15.79 -8.39
N GLN A 7 -2.32 -16.66 -9.32
CA GLN A 7 -2.25 -16.32 -10.74
C GLN A 7 -3.51 -16.80 -11.43
N PHE A 8 -4.20 -15.89 -12.10
CA PHE A 8 -5.37 -16.23 -12.90
C PHE A 8 -4.94 -16.89 -14.21
N THR A 9 -5.51 -18.05 -14.52
CA THR A 9 -5.23 -18.78 -15.77
C THR A 9 -6.02 -18.19 -16.94
N ASP A 10 -7.28 -17.86 -16.70
CA ASP A 10 -8.26 -17.40 -17.68
C ASP A 10 -9.27 -16.42 -17.07
N LEU A 11 -10.17 -15.89 -17.92
CA LEU A 11 -11.20 -14.93 -17.54
C LEU A 11 -12.27 -15.53 -16.62
N ASP A 12 -12.64 -16.79 -16.82
CA ASP A 12 -13.67 -17.45 -16.03
C ASP A 12 -13.18 -17.69 -14.59
N GLY A 13 -11.90 -18.01 -14.42
CA GLY A 13 -11.23 -18.09 -13.13
C GLY A 13 -11.29 -16.76 -12.36
N VAL A 14 -11.10 -15.63 -13.03
CA VAL A 14 -11.26 -14.30 -12.41
C VAL A 14 -12.71 -14.06 -11.98
N ARG A 15 -13.68 -14.39 -12.85
CA ARG A 15 -15.10 -14.20 -12.57
C ARG A 15 -15.57 -15.04 -11.40
N ASN A 16 -15.16 -16.30 -11.35
CA ASN A 16 -15.49 -17.21 -10.26
C ASN A 16 -14.86 -16.72 -8.95
N ALA A 17 -13.58 -16.35 -8.96
CA ALA A 17 -12.92 -15.83 -7.76
C ALA A 17 -13.56 -14.52 -7.26
N LEU A 18 -13.99 -13.63 -8.16
CA LEU A 18 -14.74 -12.43 -7.80
C LEU A 18 -16.12 -12.77 -7.23
N ALA A 19 -16.82 -13.73 -7.82
CA ALA A 19 -18.11 -14.19 -7.30
C ALA A 19 -17.99 -14.81 -5.90
N ASP A 20 -16.94 -15.60 -5.66
CA ASP A 20 -16.63 -16.19 -4.35
C ASP A 20 -16.32 -15.11 -3.29
N ALA A 21 -15.82 -13.95 -3.70
CA ALA A 21 -15.58 -12.77 -2.87
C ALA A 21 -16.75 -11.75 -2.92
N ASP A 22 -17.97 -12.24 -3.13
CA ASP A 22 -19.22 -11.48 -3.17
C ASP A 22 -19.23 -10.31 -4.18
N TYR A 23 -18.55 -10.46 -5.30
CA TYR A 23 -18.49 -9.47 -6.38
C TYR A 23 -18.92 -10.05 -7.73
N LEU A 24 -20.07 -9.59 -8.23
CA LEU A 24 -20.56 -9.99 -9.54
C LEU A 24 -19.85 -9.21 -10.66
N ALA A 25 -18.90 -9.85 -11.33
CA ALA A 25 -18.15 -9.26 -12.44
C ALA A 25 -18.72 -9.63 -13.81
N ASP A 26 -18.79 -8.63 -14.70
CA ASP A 26 -18.95 -8.86 -16.13
C ASP A 26 -17.60 -9.24 -16.78
N ALA A 27 -17.65 -9.53 -18.09
CA ALA A 27 -16.45 -9.89 -18.84
C ALA A 27 -15.41 -8.75 -18.91
N GLY A 28 -15.86 -7.48 -18.85
CA GLY A 28 -14.99 -6.31 -18.90
C GLY A 28 -14.17 -6.16 -17.63
N ILE A 29 -14.82 -6.22 -16.47
CA ILE A 29 -14.16 -6.15 -15.17
C ILE A 29 -13.20 -7.33 -14.99
N ALA A 30 -13.65 -8.54 -15.32
CA ALA A 30 -12.79 -9.71 -15.25
C ALA A 30 -11.55 -9.57 -16.16
N GLY A 31 -11.72 -9.06 -17.38
CA GLY A 31 -10.62 -8.80 -18.30
C GLY A 31 -9.63 -7.76 -17.78
N ILE A 32 -10.11 -6.66 -17.20
CA ILE A 32 -9.25 -5.62 -16.63
C ILE A 32 -8.44 -6.17 -15.45
N VAL A 33 -9.07 -6.91 -14.54
CA VAL A 33 -8.38 -7.53 -13.39
C VAL A 33 -7.34 -8.54 -13.86
N TYR A 34 -7.69 -9.39 -14.84
CA TYR A 34 -6.78 -10.36 -15.45
C TYR A 34 -5.54 -9.68 -16.06
N LEU A 35 -5.74 -8.63 -16.85
CA LEU A 35 -4.66 -7.90 -17.51
C LEU A 35 -3.81 -7.12 -16.50
N ALA A 36 -4.42 -6.51 -15.49
CA ALA A 36 -3.71 -5.76 -14.47
C ALA A 36 -2.74 -6.63 -13.66
N GLU A 37 -3.17 -7.85 -13.29
CA GLU A 37 -2.28 -8.83 -12.63
C GLU A 37 -1.10 -9.17 -13.55
N ARG A 38 -1.36 -9.56 -14.80
CA ARG A 38 -0.31 -9.99 -15.72
C ARG A 38 0.67 -8.88 -16.13
N LEU A 39 0.17 -7.67 -16.33
CA LEU A 39 0.99 -6.54 -16.76
C LEU A 39 1.66 -5.83 -15.58
N GLY A 40 1.20 -6.08 -14.34
CA GLY A 40 1.62 -5.34 -13.16
C GLY A 40 1.31 -3.85 -13.28
N LYS A 41 0.14 -3.52 -13.83
CA LYS A 41 -0.30 -2.13 -14.08
C LYS A 41 -1.45 -1.73 -13.15
N PRO A 42 -1.48 -0.48 -12.67
CA PRO A 42 -2.56 -0.01 -11.82
C PRO A 42 -3.88 0.06 -12.59
N ILE A 43 -4.99 -0.12 -11.87
CA ILE A 43 -6.35 0.01 -12.39
C ILE A 43 -6.93 1.34 -11.90
N LEU A 44 -7.50 2.11 -12.81
CA LEU A 44 -8.39 3.22 -12.49
C LEU A 44 -9.84 2.77 -12.72
N VAL A 45 -10.70 2.95 -11.72
CA VAL A 45 -12.11 2.54 -11.78
C VAL A 45 -13.00 3.78 -11.71
N GLU A 46 -13.71 4.06 -12.79
CA GLU A 46 -14.63 5.19 -12.90
C GLU A 46 -16.08 4.72 -13.01
N GLY A 47 -17.02 5.54 -12.54
CA GLY A 47 -18.45 5.26 -12.69
C GLY A 47 -19.33 5.95 -11.63
N PRO A 48 -20.66 5.88 -11.78
CA PRO A 48 -21.62 6.47 -10.85
C PRO A 48 -21.47 5.98 -9.40
N ALA A 49 -21.93 6.77 -8.43
CA ALA A 49 -21.97 6.31 -7.04
C ALA A 49 -22.80 5.01 -6.92
N GLY A 50 -22.35 4.07 -6.09
CA GLY A 50 -23.06 2.80 -5.88
C GLY A 50 -22.76 1.67 -6.86
N THR A 51 -21.94 1.86 -7.90
CA THR A 51 -21.61 0.80 -8.88
C THR A 51 -20.54 -0.21 -8.43
N GLY A 52 -20.30 -0.32 -7.12
CA GLY A 52 -19.38 -1.33 -6.59
C GLY A 52 -17.87 -1.03 -6.76
N LYS A 53 -17.47 0.18 -7.15
CA LYS A 53 -16.02 0.54 -7.31
C LYS A 53 -15.17 0.23 -6.08
N THR A 54 -15.63 0.63 -4.90
CA THR A 54 -14.95 0.34 -3.64
C THR A 54 -14.97 -1.14 -3.30
N GLN A 55 -16.04 -1.85 -3.68
CA GLN A 55 -16.16 -3.28 -3.45
C GLN A 55 -15.19 -4.06 -4.34
N LEU A 56 -15.00 -3.65 -5.60
CA LEU A 56 -14.03 -4.27 -6.50
C LEU A 56 -12.63 -4.28 -5.90
N ALA A 57 -12.17 -3.14 -5.34
CA ALA A 57 -10.86 -3.06 -4.70
C ALA A 57 -10.74 -4.02 -3.49
N LYS A 58 -11.82 -4.17 -2.71
CA LYS A 58 -11.87 -5.12 -1.59
C LYS A 58 -11.80 -6.57 -2.07
N SER A 59 -12.67 -6.97 -2.98
CA SER A 59 -12.72 -8.34 -3.49
C SER A 59 -11.40 -8.73 -4.17
N VAL A 60 -10.79 -7.83 -4.97
CA VAL A 60 -9.47 -8.09 -5.56
C VAL A 60 -8.39 -8.26 -4.49
N SER A 61 -8.41 -7.46 -3.41
CA SER A 61 -7.45 -7.60 -2.32
C SER A 61 -7.60 -8.95 -1.59
N GLU A 62 -8.83 -9.40 -1.37
CA GLU A 62 -9.14 -10.67 -0.73
C GLU A 62 -8.69 -11.86 -1.57
N ILE A 63 -9.05 -11.87 -2.86
CA ILE A 63 -8.68 -12.94 -3.79
C ILE A 63 -7.16 -13.05 -3.96
N THR A 64 -6.45 -11.92 -3.98
CA THR A 64 -4.99 -11.90 -4.15
C THR A 64 -4.23 -12.04 -2.83
N GLY A 65 -4.91 -12.04 -1.69
CA GLY A 65 -4.28 -11.97 -0.36
C GLY A 65 -3.48 -10.69 -0.14
N SER A 66 -3.74 -9.63 -0.90
CA SER A 66 -3.03 -8.36 -0.82
C SER A 66 -3.57 -7.51 0.32
N ARG A 67 -2.69 -6.72 0.95
CA ARG A 67 -3.13 -5.72 1.94
C ARG A 67 -3.91 -4.61 1.23
N LEU A 68 -5.14 -4.33 1.68
CA LEU A 68 -5.92 -3.19 1.22
C LEU A 68 -5.61 -1.95 2.07
N ILE A 69 -5.05 -0.93 1.44
CA ILE A 69 -4.80 0.37 2.07
C ILE A 69 -5.76 1.38 1.45
N ARG A 70 -6.52 2.07 2.31
CA ARG A 70 -7.51 3.06 1.88
C ARG A 70 -7.01 4.47 2.16
N LEU A 71 -6.76 5.22 1.10
CA LEU A 71 -6.53 6.66 1.15
C LEU A 71 -7.80 7.39 0.69
N GLN A 72 -8.34 8.25 1.54
CA GLN A 72 -9.45 9.12 1.15
C GLN A 72 -8.91 10.42 0.59
N CYS A 73 -9.19 10.69 -0.68
CA CYS A 73 -8.85 11.95 -1.32
C CYS A 73 -9.97 12.97 -1.09
N TYR A 74 -9.60 14.12 -0.55
CA TYR A 74 -10.49 15.26 -0.34
C TYR A 74 -9.72 16.55 -0.65
N GLU A 75 -10.43 17.66 -0.82
CA GLU A 75 -9.81 18.95 -1.08
C GLU A 75 -8.93 19.38 0.11
N GLY A 76 -7.66 19.72 -0.15
CA GLY A 76 -6.69 20.05 0.91
C GLY A 76 -5.94 18.85 1.52
N LEU A 77 -5.99 17.68 0.88
CA LEU A 77 -5.01 16.62 1.10
C LEU A 77 -3.62 17.09 0.62
N ASP A 78 -2.66 17.23 1.53
CA ASP A 78 -1.27 17.61 1.28
C ASP A 78 -0.30 16.45 1.58
N GLU A 79 0.97 16.61 1.22
CA GLU A 79 2.00 15.57 1.37
C GLU A 79 2.15 15.10 2.82
N SER A 80 2.12 16.01 3.79
CA SER A 80 2.23 15.67 5.22
C SER A 80 1.00 14.91 5.74
N LYS A 81 -0.21 15.22 5.27
CA LYS A 81 -1.41 14.45 5.64
C LYS A 81 -1.46 13.08 4.96
N ALA A 82 -0.85 12.94 3.78
CA ALA A 82 -0.89 11.70 3.00
C ALA A 82 0.24 10.72 3.36
N LEU A 83 1.45 11.21 3.59
CA LEU A 83 2.67 10.40 3.83
C LEU A 83 2.96 10.21 5.31
N TYR A 84 3.19 11.28 6.07
CA TYR A 84 3.55 11.17 7.49
C TYR A 84 3.39 12.50 8.24
N GLU A 85 3.12 12.39 9.54
CA GLU A 85 3.21 13.51 10.46
C GLU A 85 4.28 13.23 11.51
N TRP A 86 5.18 14.18 11.73
CA TRP A 86 6.14 14.11 12.84
C TRP A 86 5.40 14.35 14.16
N ASN A 87 5.64 13.49 15.16
CA ASN A 87 5.03 13.63 16.48
C ASN A 87 5.78 14.68 17.32
N TYR A 88 5.52 15.96 17.02
CA TYR A 88 6.13 17.10 17.67
C TYR A 88 5.94 17.11 19.21
N LYS A 89 4.83 16.56 19.72
CA LYS A 89 4.58 16.46 21.17
C LYS A 89 5.58 15.51 21.84
N LYS A 90 5.87 14.38 21.20
CA LYS A 90 6.83 13.39 21.70
C LYS A 90 8.27 13.94 21.62
N GLN A 91 8.58 14.69 20.56
CA GLN A 91 9.86 15.39 20.40
C GLN A 91 10.07 16.47 21.49
N LEU A 92 9.07 17.31 21.75
CA LEU A 92 9.13 18.34 22.79
C LEU A 92 9.28 17.74 24.19
N LEU A 93 8.58 16.64 24.48
CA LEU A 93 8.70 15.94 25.76
C LEU A 93 10.12 15.36 25.97
N ARG A 94 10.73 14.84 24.90
CA ARG A 94 12.10 14.29 24.92
C ARG A 94 13.12 15.38 25.23
N ILE A 95 13.06 16.50 24.50
CA ILE A 95 13.94 17.67 24.73
C ILE A 95 13.82 18.20 26.17
N GLN A 96 12.61 18.22 26.74
CA GLN A 96 12.39 18.64 28.12
C GLN A 96 12.92 17.65 29.16
N THR A 97 12.97 16.35 28.83
CA THR A 97 13.39 15.29 29.76
C THR A 97 14.92 15.08 29.74
N GLU A 98 15.56 15.26 28.59
CA GLU A 98 17.01 15.11 28.41
C GLU A 98 17.81 16.41 28.60
N GLY A 99 17.11 17.52 28.86
CA GLY A 99 17.64 18.89 28.96
C GLY A 99 18.55 19.20 30.16
N SER A 100 19.40 18.26 30.59
CA SER A 100 20.48 18.60 31.54
C SER A 100 21.84 17.93 31.32
N ASP A 101 22.00 16.85 30.54
CA ASP A 101 23.32 16.16 30.43
C ASP A 101 23.59 15.37 29.12
N ALA A 102 22.68 15.34 28.14
CA ALA A 102 22.89 14.61 26.89
C ALA A 102 23.56 15.46 25.81
N ALA A 103 24.51 14.90 25.06
CA ALA A 103 25.14 15.56 23.92
C ALA A 103 24.08 15.81 22.82
N TRP A 104 23.83 17.07 22.49
CA TRP A 104 22.79 17.51 21.55
C TRP A 104 22.77 16.75 20.21
N ASN A 105 23.91 16.27 19.72
CA ASN A 105 24.01 15.50 18.49
C ASN A 105 23.37 14.10 18.59
N ASP A 106 23.48 13.43 19.75
CA ASP A 106 22.86 12.12 19.96
C ASP A 106 21.33 12.23 20.09
N VAL A 107 20.84 13.38 20.58
CA VAL A 107 19.41 13.70 20.71
C VAL A 107 18.82 14.07 19.35
N GLU A 108 19.56 14.78 18.49
CA GLU A 108 19.09 15.17 17.15
C GLU A 108 18.83 13.96 16.24
N ASP A 109 19.74 13.00 16.22
CA ASP A 109 19.59 11.77 15.41
C ASP A 109 18.42 10.89 15.90
N ASP A 110 18.14 10.86 17.21
CA ASP A 110 17.01 10.11 17.80
C ASP A 110 15.65 10.80 17.52
N LEU A 111 15.62 12.14 17.51
CA LEU A 111 14.39 12.91 17.29
C LEU A 111 13.79 12.77 15.89
N PHE A 112 14.61 12.47 14.88
CA PHE A 112 14.18 12.26 13.48
C PHE A 112 14.15 10.78 13.07
N SER A 113 14.00 9.87 14.04
CA SER A 113 13.85 8.43 13.79
C SER A 113 12.40 8.02 13.48
N GLU A 114 12.22 6.82 12.91
CA GLU A 114 10.90 6.25 12.61
C GLU A 114 9.99 6.18 13.86
N ASP A 115 10.57 6.13 15.06
CA ASP A 115 9.86 6.09 16.33
C ASP A 115 9.08 7.37 16.65
N PHE A 116 9.34 8.46 15.93
CA PHE A 116 8.63 9.74 16.04
C PHE A 116 7.76 10.05 14.82
N LEU A 117 7.70 9.15 13.83
CA LEU A 117 6.80 9.27 12.68
C LEU A 117 5.43 8.66 12.99
N LEU A 118 4.37 9.45 12.78
CA LEU A 118 3.01 8.93 12.68
C LEU A 118 2.79 8.48 11.23
N THR A 119 2.85 7.17 11.01
CA THR A 119 2.64 6.54 9.71
C THR A 119 1.23 6.85 9.19
N ARG A 120 1.13 7.38 7.97
CA ARG A 120 -0.15 7.60 7.26
C ARG A 120 -0.31 6.53 6.17
N PRO A 121 -1.51 6.39 5.55
CA PRO A 121 -1.79 5.29 4.63
C PRO A 121 -0.77 5.13 3.49
N LEU A 122 -0.20 6.22 2.94
CA LEU A 122 0.82 6.09 1.89
C LEU A 122 2.16 5.58 2.42
N LEU A 123 2.62 6.04 3.58
CA LEU A 123 3.85 5.51 4.19
C LEU A 123 3.67 4.07 4.67
N GLU A 124 2.44 3.61 4.92
CA GLU A 124 2.17 2.18 5.14
C GLU A 124 2.27 1.34 3.85
N ALA A 125 2.04 1.94 2.68
CA ALA A 125 2.03 1.25 1.39
C ALA A 125 3.43 1.06 0.79
N ILE A 126 4.36 1.98 1.08
CA ILE A 126 5.70 2.04 0.48
C ILE A 126 6.67 0.94 0.99
N PRO A 127 6.75 0.62 2.30
CA PRO A 127 7.74 -0.30 2.85
C PRO A 127 7.55 -1.79 2.46
N GLY A 128 6.57 -2.13 1.63
CA GLY A 128 6.54 -3.41 0.92
C GLY A 128 6.59 -4.67 1.80
N ARG A 129 6.13 -4.64 3.05
CA ARG A 129 6.06 -5.81 3.95
C ARG A 129 4.80 -6.68 3.73
N GLY A 130 4.29 -6.73 2.50
CA GLY A 130 3.18 -7.60 2.09
C GLY A 130 3.59 -8.51 0.94
N PRO A 131 2.72 -9.45 0.51
CA PRO A 131 2.93 -10.20 -0.73
C PRO A 131 3.29 -9.23 -1.86
N ARG A 132 4.35 -9.53 -2.63
CA ARG A 132 4.87 -8.64 -3.70
C ARG A 132 4.22 -8.91 -5.06
N GLY A 133 3.67 -7.88 -5.68
CA GLY A 133 2.95 -8.00 -6.95
C GLY A 133 3.83 -8.42 -8.15
N PRO A 134 3.20 -8.78 -9.29
CA PRO A 134 3.88 -9.32 -10.48
C PRO A 134 4.93 -8.41 -11.12
N SER A 135 4.86 -7.09 -10.91
CA SER A 135 5.80 -6.10 -11.44
C SER A 135 7.22 -6.19 -10.87
N ASP A 136 7.40 -6.77 -9.68
CA ASP A 136 8.70 -6.92 -9.02
C ASP A 136 9.53 -8.10 -9.59
N ARG A 137 8.96 -8.88 -10.52
CA ARG A 137 9.68 -9.96 -11.24
C ARG A 137 10.69 -9.42 -12.27
N ARG A 138 10.75 -8.11 -12.49
CA ARG A 138 11.70 -7.44 -13.40
C ARG A 138 12.97 -6.89 -12.71
N GLY A 139 13.41 -7.53 -11.63
CA GLY A 139 14.78 -7.39 -11.14
C GLY A 139 15.75 -8.07 -12.11
N GLY A 140 16.39 -7.30 -12.99
CA GLY A 140 17.52 -7.77 -13.79
C GLY A 140 18.69 -8.23 -12.90
N PRO A 141 19.63 -9.02 -13.44
CA PRO A 141 20.74 -9.55 -12.66
C PRO A 141 21.57 -8.40 -12.09
N GLY A 142 21.95 -8.55 -10.82
CA GLY A 142 22.64 -7.53 -10.04
C GLY A 142 23.82 -6.92 -10.79
N ARG A 143 23.86 -5.58 -10.83
CA ARG A 143 25.14 -4.90 -10.98
C ARG A 143 25.96 -5.24 -9.74
N GLY A 144 26.93 -6.13 -9.94
CA GLY A 144 28.04 -6.33 -9.03
C GLY A 144 28.63 -4.97 -8.66
N ARG A 145 28.94 -4.83 -7.38
CA ARG A 145 29.88 -3.81 -6.91
C ARG A 145 31.24 -4.20 -7.48
N ASP A 146 31.79 -3.35 -8.33
CA ASP A 146 33.22 -3.18 -8.52
C ASP A 146 33.58 -1.81 -7.95
#